data_AF-A0A8B7ZFP1-F1
#
_entry.id   AF-A0A8B7ZFP1-F1
#
_cell.length_a   1.000
_cell.length_b   1.000
_cell.length_c   1.000
_cell.angle_alpha   90.00
_cell.angle_beta   90.00
_cell.angle_gamma   90.00
#
_symmetry.space_group_name_H-M   'P 1'
#
loop_
_entity.id
_entity.type
_entity.pdbx_description
1 polymer ?
#
loop_
_entity_poly.entity_id
_entity_poly.type
_entity_poly.pdbx_seq_one_letter_code
_entity_poly.pdbx_strand_id
1 'polypeptide(L)'
;MYQTVGHHAIQLYAQAMGLPLYQDVIEGLCREPGGDYSATEGDEVEDLYRLLKLVKKDLGVEGVSVGAILSNYQRVRVENVCSRLGLTPLAFLWRRDQQELLQEMITAGVEAIIIKVAALGLTSAHLGMTLQEIQPHMLRMKEKYQLNVCGEGGEFETFTLDCPLFAKKLNVKHQEMINHSDDAFAPVWYLNLLNVELEEKQNVGETFVDRIKGIPMKRGSEILLELQDFMIEETEVEQHLPEEEKPKENTNSTSDKAMDALPPVCKITSEGYMWVSGITATQSDCSTISESTQQAMESLKESLGNHGYYLTDVIIVHLYVRDMSQFSQINSVYCRYYQQRPPARVCIQVDLPCDLQLDCLAQRNVQQGNPGCDDGKPNLCGDGIADSPVHRHTMHVQSISHWAPANIGPYSQAVQMGAFVFSAGMLSLCPSTMQTVEGGITPQCALSLRSLQRVLAAIQSGVSLSNVVGGVCYVTDIRHLNVARRHWERFVKQVCAKHGPTSVKNLQL
;
A
#
# COMPACT_ATOMS: atom_id res chain seq x y z
N MET A 1 15.44 12.90 4.39
CA MET A 1 15.26 11.82 3.38
C MET A 1 16.33 11.82 2.29
N TYR A 2 16.91 12.98 1.99
CA TYR A 2 17.61 13.22 0.72
C TYR A 2 19.14 13.29 0.84
N GLN A 3 19.71 12.75 1.91
CA GLN A 3 21.14 12.77 2.14
C GLN A 3 21.75 11.46 1.66
N THR A 4 22.74 11.54 0.78
CA THR A 4 23.47 10.39 0.26
C THR A 4 24.91 10.78 -0.09
N VAL A 5 25.83 9.83 0.07
CA VAL A 5 27.18 9.94 -0.47
C VAL A 5 27.12 9.76 -1.99
N GLY A 6 27.98 10.47 -2.73
CA GLY A 6 28.01 10.34 -4.20
C GLY A 6 26.98 11.19 -4.97
N HIS A 7 26.23 12.06 -4.31
CA HIS A 7 25.26 12.97 -4.97
C HIS A 7 25.89 13.83 -6.09
N HIS A 8 27.18 14.14 -6.01
CA HIS A 8 27.92 14.89 -7.03
C HIS A 8 27.91 14.23 -8.41
N ALA A 9 27.75 12.90 -8.48
CA ALA A 9 27.79 12.15 -9.73
C ALA A 9 26.40 11.84 -10.32
N ILE A 10 25.30 12.33 -9.72
CA ILE A 10 23.93 12.10 -10.22
C ILE A 10 23.75 12.65 -11.65
N GLN A 11 24.43 13.75 -12.00
CA GLN A 11 24.40 14.29 -13.36
C GLN A 11 24.89 13.29 -14.41
N LEU A 12 25.82 12.41 -14.04
CA LEU A 12 26.32 11.37 -14.93
C LEU A 12 25.28 10.27 -15.18
N TYR A 13 24.37 9.98 -14.24
CA TYR A 13 23.26 9.06 -14.50
C TYR A 13 22.31 9.59 -15.56
N ALA A 14 21.96 10.88 -15.48
CA ALA A 14 21.12 11.51 -16.49
C ALA A 14 21.77 11.46 -17.89
N GLN A 15 23.07 11.75 -17.97
CA GLN A 15 23.82 11.66 -19.23
C GLN A 15 23.97 10.21 -19.72
N ALA A 16 24.23 9.25 -18.81
CA ALA A 16 24.34 7.83 -19.12
C ALA A 16 23.01 7.27 -19.65
N MET A 17 21.88 7.69 -19.10
CA MET A 17 20.54 7.28 -19.54
C MET A 17 20.04 8.07 -20.76
N GLY A 18 20.61 9.24 -21.04
CA GLY A 18 20.10 10.17 -22.04
C GLY A 18 18.77 10.81 -21.66
N LEU A 19 18.55 11.08 -20.36
CA LEU A 19 17.33 11.65 -19.81
C LEU A 19 17.57 13.06 -19.23
N PRO A 20 16.55 13.93 -19.20
CA PRO A 20 16.68 15.22 -18.52
C PRO A 20 16.84 15.05 -17.01
N LEU A 21 17.59 15.96 -16.39
CA LEU A 21 17.78 16.03 -14.94
C LEU A 21 17.20 17.32 -14.39
N TYR A 22 16.36 17.19 -13.39
CA TYR A 22 15.87 18.31 -12.59
C TYR A 22 16.49 18.21 -11.20
N GLN A 23 17.09 19.29 -10.75
CA GLN A 23 17.71 19.41 -9.44
C GLN A 23 17.29 20.73 -8.82
N ASP A 24 17.02 20.70 -7.52
CA ASP A 24 16.76 21.88 -6.71
C ASP A 24 17.44 21.71 -5.35
N VAL A 25 17.72 22.82 -4.68
CA VAL A 25 18.31 22.83 -3.35
C VAL A 25 17.21 22.56 -2.33
N ILE A 26 17.52 21.73 -1.34
CA ILE A 26 16.65 21.49 -0.20
C ILE A 26 16.87 22.63 0.81
N GLU A 27 15.82 23.39 1.06
CA GLU A 27 15.81 24.51 2.01
C GLU A 27 15.06 24.13 3.30
N GLY A 28 14.11 23.21 3.18
CA GLY A 28 13.33 22.67 4.29
C GLY A 28 14.12 21.72 5.19
N LEU A 29 13.63 21.56 6.42
CA LEU A 29 14.16 20.61 7.39
C LEU A 29 13.20 19.43 7.55
N CYS A 30 13.64 18.34 8.18
CA CYS A 30 12.71 17.30 8.62
C CYS A 30 11.88 17.85 9.81
N ARG A 31 10.66 18.33 9.54
CA ARG A 31 9.76 18.94 10.54
C ARG A 31 8.64 18.00 10.97
N GLU A 32 8.13 17.19 10.05
CA GLU A 32 7.11 16.19 10.34
C GLU A 32 7.73 14.78 10.25
N PRO A 33 8.24 14.21 11.37
CA PRO A 33 8.89 12.90 11.37
C PRO A 33 7.90 11.73 11.50
N GLY A 34 6.59 12.01 11.60
CA GLY A 34 5.55 11.01 11.79
C GLY A 34 5.45 9.96 10.67
N GLY A 35 4.69 8.88 10.94
CA GLY A 35 4.38 7.85 9.94
C GLY A 35 3.50 8.34 8.79
N ASP A 36 2.75 9.42 9.01
CA ASP A 36 1.96 10.12 8.00
C ASP A 36 2.57 11.50 7.72
N TYR A 37 2.10 12.14 6.66
CA TYR A 37 2.55 13.47 6.28
C TYR A 37 1.39 14.40 5.98
N SER A 38 1.45 15.58 6.60
CA SER A 38 0.63 16.74 6.28
C SER A 38 1.53 17.80 5.66
N ALA A 39 1.03 18.55 4.69
CA ALA A 39 1.79 19.67 4.12
C ALA A 39 2.24 20.61 5.24
N THR A 40 3.55 20.73 5.41
CA THR A 40 4.15 21.41 6.57
C THR A 40 5.13 22.46 6.08
N GLU A 41 4.88 23.72 6.41
CA GLU A 41 5.71 24.83 5.97
C GLU A 41 7.16 24.68 6.43
N GLY A 42 8.11 24.84 5.51
CA GLY A 42 9.54 24.70 5.75
C GLY A 42 10.01 23.26 5.96
N ASP A 43 9.21 22.27 5.60
CA ASP A 43 9.60 20.86 5.60
C ASP A 43 10.25 20.44 4.27
N GLU A 44 11.25 19.55 4.31
CA GLU A 44 11.98 19.06 3.12
C GLU A 44 11.06 18.43 2.04
N VAL A 45 9.90 17.90 2.42
CA VAL A 45 8.93 17.30 1.47
C VAL A 45 8.24 18.38 0.62
N GLU A 46 8.13 19.61 1.10
CA GLU A 46 7.57 20.72 0.31
C GLU A 46 8.53 21.15 -0.82
N ASP A 47 9.83 20.98 -0.63
CA ASP A 47 10.82 21.20 -1.70
C ASP A 47 10.64 20.17 -2.82
N LEU A 48 10.42 18.90 -2.46
CA LEU A 48 10.06 17.86 -3.43
C LEU A 48 8.76 18.19 -4.18
N TYR A 49 7.74 18.71 -3.49
CA TYR A 49 6.51 19.15 -4.14
C TYR A 49 6.77 20.26 -5.17
N ARG A 50 7.56 21.28 -4.81
CA ARG A 50 7.90 22.38 -5.74
C ARG A 50 8.61 21.85 -6.98
N LEU A 51 9.61 20.98 -6.80
CA LEU A 51 10.36 20.41 -7.90
C LEU A 51 9.49 19.52 -8.80
N LEU A 52 8.68 18.62 -8.22
CA LEU A 52 7.79 17.77 -9.02
C LEU A 52 6.69 18.56 -9.73
N LYS A 53 6.22 19.67 -9.15
CA LYS A 53 5.29 20.59 -9.81
C LYS A 53 5.89 21.20 -11.07
N LEU A 54 7.17 21.58 -11.02
CA LEU A 54 7.92 22.07 -12.18
C LEU A 54 8.05 20.97 -13.24
N VAL A 55 8.52 19.78 -12.85
CA VAL A 55 8.68 18.63 -13.75
C VAL A 55 7.35 18.26 -14.44
N LYS A 56 6.25 18.23 -13.69
CA LYS A 56 4.91 17.98 -14.24
C LYS A 56 4.52 19.02 -15.29
N LYS A 57 4.78 20.30 -15.02
CA LYS A 57 4.47 21.38 -15.96
C LYS A 57 5.31 21.29 -17.24
N ASP A 58 6.60 20.97 -17.10
CA ASP A 58 7.56 21.03 -18.21
C ASP A 58 7.50 19.79 -19.11
N LEU A 59 7.26 18.60 -18.53
CA LEU A 59 7.24 17.33 -19.26
C LEU A 59 5.85 16.69 -19.42
N GLY A 60 4.84 17.15 -18.67
CA GLY A 60 3.50 16.54 -18.70
C GLY A 60 3.45 15.13 -18.13
N VAL A 61 4.30 14.80 -17.15
CA VAL A 61 4.33 13.46 -16.54
C VAL A 61 3.02 13.11 -15.81
N GLU A 62 2.68 11.83 -15.79
CA GLU A 62 1.46 11.29 -15.19
C GLU A 62 1.71 10.51 -13.88
N GLY A 63 2.98 10.20 -13.58
CA GLY A 63 3.35 9.42 -12.40
C GLY A 63 4.79 9.64 -11.95
N VAL A 64 5.08 9.16 -10.75
CA VAL A 64 6.38 9.25 -10.09
C VAL A 64 6.76 7.86 -9.59
N SER A 65 7.91 7.35 -10.02
CA SER A 65 8.46 6.09 -9.51
C SER A 65 9.47 6.33 -8.41
N VAL A 66 9.38 5.53 -7.33
CA VAL A 66 10.27 5.61 -6.17
C VAL A 66 10.92 4.26 -5.89
N GLY A 67 12.14 4.30 -5.38
CA GLY A 67 12.94 3.11 -5.04
C GLY A 67 12.75 2.59 -3.62
N ALA A 68 11.74 3.04 -2.86
CA ALA A 68 11.52 2.59 -1.49
C ALA A 68 11.19 1.09 -1.44
N ILE A 69 11.94 0.32 -0.63
CA ILE A 69 11.78 -1.15 -0.55
C ILE A 69 10.94 -1.54 0.67
N LEU A 70 11.15 -0.94 1.84
CA LEU A 70 10.37 -1.28 3.05
C LEU A 70 9.79 -0.06 3.75
N SER A 71 10.50 1.07 3.69
CA SER A 71 10.23 2.29 4.44
C SER A 71 8.88 2.90 4.08
N ASN A 72 7.94 2.82 5.02
CA ASN A 72 6.67 3.55 4.94
C ASN A 72 6.89 5.06 4.97
N TYR A 73 7.86 5.52 5.76
CA TYR A 73 8.18 6.94 5.92
C TYR A 73 8.45 7.61 4.57
N GLN A 74 9.30 7.00 3.74
CA GLN A 74 9.66 7.52 2.42
C GLN A 74 8.48 7.48 1.46
N ARG A 75 7.81 6.32 1.38
CA ARG A 75 6.67 6.11 0.48
C ARG A 75 5.54 7.11 0.74
N VAL A 76 5.10 7.26 1.99
CA VAL A 76 3.92 8.09 2.34
C VAL A 76 4.13 9.56 1.97
N ARG A 77 5.36 10.08 2.10
CA ARG A 77 5.68 11.47 1.73
C ARG A 77 5.59 11.68 0.22
N VAL A 78 6.12 10.74 -0.57
CA VAL A 78 6.00 10.83 -2.03
C VAL A 78 4.56 10.65 -2.47
N GLU A 79 3.82 9.71 -1.88
CA GLU A 79 2.39 9.54 -2.15
C GLU A 79 1.58 10.81 -1.83
N ASN A 80 1.90 11.51 -0.73
CA ASN A 80 1.26 12.78 -0.39
C ASN A 80 1.49 13.86 -1.46
N VAL A 81 2.74 14.03 -1.89
CA VAL A 81 3.11 14.97 -2.96
C VAL A 81 2.40 14.62 -4.27
N CYS A 82 2.42 13.34 -4.64
CA CYS A 82 1.75 12.83 -5.84
C CYS A 82 0.23 13.09 -5.80
N SER A 83 -0.42 12.79 -4.68
CA SER A 83 -1.85 13.03 -4.48
C SER A 83 -2.22 14.51 -4.71
N ARG A 84 -1.46 15.44 -4.11
CA ARG A 84 -1.66 16.89 -4.27
C ARG A 84 -1.41 17.39 -5.69
N LEU A 85 -0.51 16.73 -6.42
CA LEU A 85 -0.19 17.08 -7.81
C LEU A 85 -1.08 16.35 -8.81
N GLY A 86 -1.89 15.37 -8.41
CA GLY A 86 -2.60 14.48 -9.33
C GLY A 86 -1.62 13.68 -10.19
N LEU A 87 -0.64 13.05 -9.55
CA LEU A 87 0.32 12.12 -10.15
C LEU A 87 0.10 10.73 -9.55
N THR A 88 0.36 9.68 -10.34
CA THR A 88 0.28 8.29 -9.88
C THR A 88 1.59 7.87 -9.21
N PRO A 89 1.60 7.51 -7.92
CA PRO A 89 2.81 7.00 -7.28
C PRO A 89 3.06 5.52 -7.65
N LEU A 90 4.30 5.19 -8.02
CA LEU A 90 4.74 3.85 -8.40
C LEU A 90 5.86 3.38 -7.46
N ALA A 91 5.58 2.37 -6.63
CA ALA A 91 6.51 1.83 -5.64
C ALA A 91 6.64 0.30 -5.84
N PHE A 92 7.17 -0.10 -7.00
CA PHE A 92 7.27 -1.51 -7.41
C PHE A 92 8.12 -2.36 -6.44
N LEU A 93 9.15 -1.78 -5.83
CA LEU A 93 10.04 -2.49 -4.92
C LEU A 93 9.46 -2.64 -3.51
N TRP A 94 8.41 -1.89 -3.18
CA TRP A 94 7.91 -1.84 -1.82
C TRP A 94 7.33 -3.20 -1.39
N ARG A 95 7.70 -3.65 -0.19
CA ARG A 95 7.33 -4.95 0.42
C ARG A 95 7.82 -6.18 -0.36
N ARG A 96 8.75 -6.04 -1.30
CA ARG A 96 9.43 -7.19 -1.91
C ARG A 96 10.39 -7.85 -0.93
N ASP A 97 10.59 -9.15 -1.09
CA ASP A 97 11.64 -9.86 -0.36
C ASP A 97 13.01 -9.32 -0.78
N GLN A 98 13.81 -8.92 0.20
CA GLN A 98 15.07 -8.24 -0.06
C GLN A 98 16.15 -9.19 -0.60
N GLN A 99 16.12 -10.49 -0.27
CA GLN A 99 17.08 -11.44 -0.84
C GLN A 99 16.76 -11.72 -2.30
N GLU A 100 15.48 -11.97 -2.61
CA GLU A 100 14.99 -12.14 -3.98
C GLU A 100 15.32 -10.90 -4.81
N LEU A 101 15.06 -9.70 -4.28
CA LEU A 101 15.32 -8.43 -4.96
C LEU A 101 16.83 -8.20 -5.21
N LEU A 102 17.69 -8.47 -4.22
CA LEU A 102 19.14 -8.37 -4.41
C LEU A 102 19.61 -9.33 -5.52
N GLN A 103 19.14 -10.57 -5.50
CA GLN A 103 19.47 -11.54 -6.53
C GLN A 103 18.96 -11.10 -7.91
N GLU A 104 17.75 -10.57 -7.99
CA GLU A 104 17.16 -10.07 -9.23
C GLU A 104 17.93 -8.89 -9.79
N MET A 105 18.38 -7.93 -8.96
CA MET A 105 19.25 -6.83 -9.41
C MET A 105 20.56 -7.34 -10.03
N ILE A 106 21.20 -8.32 -9.40
CA ILE A 106 22.44 -8.93 -9.90
C ILE A 106 22.16 -9.64 -11.24
N THR A 107 21.11 -10.46 -11.30
CA THR A 107 20.76 -11.22 -12.50
C THR A 107 20.25 -10.33 -13.65
N ALA A 108 19.68 -9.17 -13.33
CA ALA A 108 19.31 -8.13 -14.29
C ALA A 108 20.50 -7.31 -14.80
N GLY A 109 21.72 -7.53 -14.30
CA GLY A 109 22.92 -6.81 -14.73
C GLY A 109 23.04 -5.40 -14.15
N VAL A 110 22.51 -5.16 -12.94
CA VAL A 110 22.77 -3.92 -12.20
C VAL A 110 24.16 -4.00 -11.57
N GLU A 111 25.14 -3.36 -12.20
CA GLU A 111 26.51 -3.24 -11.72
C GLU A 111 26.63 -2.04 -10.78
N ALA A 112 26.28 -2.22 -9.51
CA ALA A 112 26.45 -1.20 -8.47
C ALA A 112 27.54 -1.60 -7.48
N ILE A 113 28.34 -0.62 -7.07
CA ILE A 113 29.40 -0.77 -6.06
C ILE A 113 28.97 -0.20 -4.71
N ILE A 114 29.50 -0.75 -3.63
CA ILE A 114 29.32 -0.20 -2.29
C ILE A 114 30.16 1.06 -2.13
N ILE A 115 29.53 2.19 -1.85
CA ILE A 115 30.21 3.48 -1.64
C ILE A 115 30.13 3.99 -0.21
N LYS A 116 29.34 3.35 0.66
CA LYS A 116 29.35 3.62 2.10
C LYS A 116 28.97 2.37 2.86
N VAL A 117 29.54 2.20 4.04
CA VAL A 117 29.15 1.19 5.03
C VAL A 117 28.96 1.87 6.38
N ALA A 118 27.96 1.43 7.14
CA ALA A 118 27.61 1.99 8.44
C ALA A 118 26.90 0.96 9.34
N ALA A 119 27.26 -0.32 9.23
CA ALA A 119 26.63 -1.40 9.98
C ALA A 119 27.63 -2.43 10.49
N LEU A 120 27.24 -3.10 11.59
CA LEU A 120 28.00 -4.19 12.17
C LEU A 120 28.24 -5.29 11.14
N GLY A 121 29.50 -5.72 11.04
CA GLY A 121 29.92 -6.73 10.06
C GLY A 121 30.31 -6.17 8.69
N LEU A 122 30.12 -4.86 8.46
CA LEU A 122 30.67 -4.17 7.29
C LEU A 122 31.88 -3.32 7.69
N THR A 123 32.92 -3.30 6.85
CA THR A 123 34.17 -2.56 7.09
C THR A 123 34.61 -1.88 5.80
N SER A 124 35.66 -1.05 5.89
CA SER A 124 36.29 -0.39 4.74
C SER A 124 36.72 -1.35 3.63
N ALA A 125 37.01 -2.62 3.95
CA ALA A 125 37.38 -3.63 2.96
C ALA A 125 36.26 -3.96 1.96
N HIS A 126 35.01 -3.64 2.29
CA HIS A 126 33.86 -3.88 1.42
C HIS A 126 33.57 -2.72 0.45
N LEU A 127 34.17 -1.55 0.68
CA LEU A 127 34.00 -0.42 -0.22
C LEU A 127 34.56 -0.74 -1.62
N GLY A 128 33.78 -0.40 -2.66
CA GLY A 128 34.12 -0.66 -4.05
C GLY A 128 33.75 -2.06 -4.55
N MET A 129 33.37 -2.99 -3.67
CA MET A 129 32.83 -4.28 -4.10
C MET A 129 31.50 -4.09 -4.81
N THR A 130 31.27 -4.85 -5.87
CA THR A 130 29.97 -4.92 -6.56
C THR A 130 28.93 -5.64 -5.71
N LEU A 131 27.64 -5.43 -6.02
CA LEU A 131 26.54 -6.19 -5.41
C LEU A 131 26.74 -7.71 -5.51
N GLN A 132 27.24 -8.18 -6.65
CA GLN A 132 27.51 -9.60 -6.87
C GLN A 132 28.63 -10.12 -5.97
N GLU A 133 29.74 -9.39 -5.85
CA GLU A 133 30.88 -9.79 -5.04
C GLU A 133 30.55 -9.82 -3.55
N ILE A 134 29.76 -8.85 -3.07
CA ILE A 134 29.46 -8.72 -1.64
C ILE A 134 28.26 -9.56 -1.18
N GLN A 135 27.40 -10.03 -2.11
CA GLN A 135 26.17 -10.76 -1.78
C GLN A 135 26.38 -11.92 -0.78
N PRO A 136 27.38 -12.82 -0.93
CA PRO A 136 27.56 -13.93 0.02
C PRO A 136 27.89 -13.45 1.44
N HIS A 137 28.58 -12.31 1.56
CA HIS A 137 28.86 -11.68 2.85
C HIS A 137 27.59 -11.09 3.46
N MET A 138 26.80 -10.36 2.67
CA MET A 138 25.53 -9.76 3.10
C MET A 138 24.55 -10.81 3.63
N LEU A 139 24.41 -11.95 2.93
CA LEU A 139 23.55 -13.05 3.38
C LEU A 139 23.99 -13.61 4.74
N ARG A 140 25.29 -13.77 4.95
CA ARG A 140 25.85 -14.21 6.23
C ARG A 140 25.64 -13.19 7.35
N MET A 141 25.77 -11.89 7.04
CA MET A 141 25.52 -10.84 8.02
C MET A 141 24.04 -10.71 8.35
N LYS A 142 23.14 -10.98 7.40
CA LYS A 142 21.71 -11.10 7.69
C LYS A 142 21.43 -12.22 8.70
N GLU A 143 21.96 -13.42 8.47
CA GLU A 143 21.77 -14.54 9.41
C GLU A 143 22.33 -14.27 10.82
N LYS A 144 23.49 -13.60 10.89
CA LYS A 144 24.20 -13.40 12.16
C LYS A 144 23.73 -12.16 12.93
N TYR A 145 23.41 -11.08 12.23
CA TYR A 145 23.19 -9.75 12.79
C TYR A 145 21.89 -9.10 12.32
N GLN A 146 21.05 -9.82 11.57
CA GLN A 146 19.79 -9.30 11.01
C GLN A 146 19.99 -8.07 10.10
N LEU A 147 21.17 -7.97 9.48
CA LEU A 147 21.49 -6.93 8.50
C LEU A 147 20.50 -6.96 7.32
N ASN A 148 20.01 -5.79 6.89
CA ASN A 148 19.22 -5.70 5.67
C ASN A 148 20.12 -5.81 4.44
N VAL A 149 19.94 -6.86 3.64
CA VAL A 149 20.77 -7.15 2.46
C VAL A 149 20.60 -6.14 1.32
N CYS A 150 19.58 -5.28 1.37
CA CYS A 150 19.38 -4.18 0.43
C CYS A 150 19.77 -2.81 1.01
N GLY A 151 20.30 -2.73 2.23
CA GLY A 151 20.77 -1.46 2.82
C GLY A 151 19.67 -0.49 3.24
N GLU A 152 18.43 -0.97 3.36
CA GLU A 152 17.25 -0.14 3.66
C GLU A 152 17.33 0.62 4.99
N GLY A 153 18.03 0.07 5.98
CA GLY A 153 18.27 0.69 7.28
C GLY A 153 19.43 1.70 7.28
N GLY A 154 20.02 1.96 6.11
CA GLY A 154 21.23 2.77 5.98
C GLY A 154 22.52 1.98 6.26
N GLU A 155 22.46 0.64 6.23
CA GLU A 155 23.63 -0.21 6.50
C GLU A 155 24.76 0.03 5.49
N PHE A 156 24.39 0.35 4.26
CA PHE A 156 25.31 0.73 3.20
C PHE A 156 24.61 1.59 2.15
N GLU A 157 25.39 2.32 1.36
CA GLU A 157 24.90 3.02 0.16
C GLU A 157 25.65 2.51 -1.07
N THR A 158 25.01 2.58 -2.23
CA THR A 158 25.56 2.07 -3.48
C THR A 158 25.61 3.12 -4.58
N PHE A 159 26.50 2.90 -5.55
CA PHE A 159 26.59 3.70 -6.76
C PHE A 159 26.62 2.76 -7.97
N THR A 160 25.61 2.87 -8.83
CA THR A 160 25.49 2.12 -10.08
C THR A 160 26.50 2.62 -11.10
N LEU A 161 27.44 1.77 -11.49
CA LEU A 161 28.40 2.03 -12.56
C LEU A 161 27.83 1.69 -13.93
N ASP A 162 27.07 0.60 -14.00
CA ASP A 162 26.35 0.24 -15.21
C ASP A 162 25.04 -0.50 -14.92
N CYS A 163 24.09 -0.40 -15.85
CA CYS A 163 22.92 -1.26 -15.92
C CYS A 163 22.32 -1.25 -17.34
N PRO A 164 21.37 -2.14 -17.66
CA PRO A 164 20.74 -2.16 -18.99
C PRO A 164 20.03 -0.86 -19.38
N LEU A 165 19.60 -0.05 -18.40
CA LEU A 165 18.95 1.25 -18.71
C LEU A 165 19.95 2.24 -19.32
N PHE A 166 21.23 2.13 -18.98
CA PHE A 166 22.27 3.08 -19.38
C PHE A 166 22.71 2.84 -20.83
N ALA A 167 22.84 3.92 -21.60
CA ALA A 167 23.48 3.95 -22.91
C ALA A 167 25.01 4.04 -22.81
N LYS A 168 25.53 4.64 -21.73
CA LYS A 168 26.96 4.74 -21.41
C LYS A 168 27.22 4.22 -20.01
N LYS A 169 28.34 3.53 -19.79
CA LYS A 169 28.74 3.10 -18.44
C LYS A 169 29.59 4.17 -17.76
N LEU A 170 29.60 4.18 -16.44
CA LEU A 170 30.42 5.09 -15.64
C LEU A 170 31.70 4.37 -15.21
N ASN A 171 32.83 5.04 -15.37
CA ASN A 171 34.14 4.52 -15.03
C ASN A 171 34.81 5.43 -13.99
N VAL A 172 35.03 4.90 -12.78
CA VAL A 172 35.68 5.65 -11.70
C VAL A 172 37.18 5.67 -11.94
N LYS A 173 37.74 6.85 -12.22
CA LYS A 173 39.18 7.04 -12.46
C LYS A 173 39.95 7.33 -11.18
N HIS A 174 39.33 8.11 -10.29
CA HIS A 174 39.95 8.52 -9.04
C HIS A 174 38.90 8.54 -7.92
N GLN A 175 39.27 7.94 -6.80
CA GLN A 175 38.43 7.86 -5.60
C GLN A 175 39.30 7.88 -4.36
N GLU A 176 38.75 8.40 -3.27
CA GLU A 176 39.38 8.41 -1.96
C GLU A 176 38.49 7.71 -0.94
N MET A 177 39.11 6.95 -0.04
CA MET A 177 38.42 6.31 1.06
C MET A 177 38.47 7.22 2.29
N ILE A 178 37.31 7.55 2.84
CA ILE A 178 37.18 8.45 3.97
C ILE A 178 36.63 7.69 5.17
N ASN A 179 37.33 7.84 6.29
CA ASN A 179 36.86 7.43 7.59
C ASN A 179 36.01 8.54 8.19
N HIS A 180 34.73 8.28 8.41
CA HIS A 180 33.81 9.25 9.01
C HIS A 180 33.65 9.02 10.51
N SER A 181 33.65 7.77 10.96
CA SER A 181 33.51 7.40 12.36
C SER A 181 34.13 6.03 12.62
N ASP A 182 35.03 5.95 13.61
CA ASP A 182 35.63 4.72 14.11
C ASP A 182 34.84 4.09 15.25
N ASP A 183 33.50 4.04 15.13
CA ASP A 183 32.69 3.34 16.11
C ASP A 183 33.09 1.85 16.18
N ALA A 184 33.26 1.33 17.39
CA ALA A 184 33.77 -0.02 17.61
C ALA A 184 32.80 -1.12 17.11
N PHE A 185 31.53 -0.80 16.90
CA PHE A 185 30.48 -1.72 16.51
C PHE A 185 29.94 -1.45 15.10
N ALA A 186 29.85 -0.17 14.69
CA ALA A 186 29.35 0.24 13.38
C ALA A 186 30.25 1.33 12.75
N PRO A 187 31.47 0.97 12.31
CA PRO A 187 32.37 1.94 11.72
C PRO A 187 31.76 2.50 10.43
N VAL A 188 31.87 3.83 10.26
CA VAL A 188 31.33 4.53 9.10
C VAL A 188 32.46 4.90 8.16
N TRP A 189 32.47 4.25 7.01
CA TRP A 189 33.43 4.50 5.93
C TRP A 189 32.69 4.77 4.63
N TYR A 190 33.23 5.67 3.80
CA TYR A 190 32.67 5.92 2.47
C TYR A 190 33.73 6.22 1.41
N LEU A 191 33.36 6.01 0.15
CA LEU A 191 34.15 6.38 -1.02
C LEU A 191 33.71 7.75 -1.51
N ASN A 192 34.68 8.67 -1.57
CA ASN A 192 34.53 9.94 -2.25
C ASN A 192 34.98 9.78 -3.71
N LEU A 193 34.02 9.79 -4.64
CA LEU A 193 34.26 9.62 -6.08
C LEU A 193 34.68 10.97 -6.67
N LEU A 194 35.99 11.15 -6.86
CA LEU A 194 36.58 12.43 -7.25
C LEU A 194 36.59 12.64 -8.78
N ASN A 195 36.79 11.57 -9.55
CA ASN A 195 36.69 11.62 -11.00
C ASN A 195 35.97 10.36 -11.53
N VAL A 196 34.84 10.58 -12.18
CA VAL A 196 34.02 9.55 -12.83
C VAL A 196 33.75 10.01 -14.26
N GLU A 197 34.09 9.15 -15.22
CA GLU A 197 33.97 9.45 -16.65
C GLU A 197 32.95 8.53 -17.31
N LEU A 198 32.27 9.02 -18.35
CA LEU A 198 31.36 8.20 -19.16
C LEU A 198 32.13 7.50 -20.27
N GLU A 199 31.85 6.22 -20.45
CA GLU A 199 32.44 5.38 -21.49
C GLU A 199 31.32 4.78 -22.34
N GLU A 200 31.48 4.84 -23.67
CA GLU A 200 30.51 4.26 -24.61
C GLU A 200 30.45 2.73 -24.43
N LYS A 201 29.24 2.17 -24.54
CA LYS A 201 29.05 0.72 -24.54
C LYS A 201 29.33 0.16 -25.94
N GLN A 202 29.65 -1.13 -26.00
CA GLN A 202 29.87 -1.83 -27.28
C GLN A 202 28.59 -1.88 -28.15
N ASN A 203 27.41 -1.79 -27.52
CA ASN A 203 26.10 -1.89 -28.17
C ASN A 203 25.59 -0.54 -28.70
N VAL A 204 26.46 0.22 -29.38
CA VAL A 204 26.11 1.55 -29.90
C VAL A 204 24.94 1.44 -30.89
N GLY A 205 23.81 2.09 -30.58
CA GLY A 205 22.62 2.16 -31.43
C GLY A 205 21.42 1.33 -30.98
N GLU A 206 21.54 0.49 -29.95
CA GLU A 206 20.37 -0.17 -29.34
C GLU A 206 19.42 0.87 -28.74
N THR A 207 18.11 0.68 -28.94
CA THR A 207 17.11 1.51 -28.28
C THR A 207 16.99 1.13 -26.81
N PHE A 208 16.34 1.99 -25.99
CA PHE A 208 16.00 1.64 -24.61
C PHE A 208 15.24 0.31 -24.52
N VAL A 209 14.28 0.09 -25.43
CA VAL A 209 13.45 -1.12 -25.45
C VAL A 209 14.30 -2.36 -25.75
N ASP A 210 15.23 -2.26 -26.70
CA ASP A 210 16.12 -3.38 -27.05
C ASP A 210 16.95 -3.82 -25.84
N ARG A 211 17.48 -2.86 -25.08
CA ARG A 211 18.28 -3.15 -23.88
C ARG A 211 17.49 -3.83 -22.76
N ILE A 212 16.17 -3.59 -22.66
CA ILE A 212 15.36 -4.13 -21.56
C ILE A 212 14.50 -5.35 -21.91
N LYS A 213 14.30 -5.65 -23.20
CA LYS A 213 13.31 -6.64 -23.67
C LYS A 213 13.47 -8.04 -23.06
N GLY A 214 14.72 -8.45 -22.80
CA GLY A 214 15.08 -9.79 -22.32
C GLY A 214 15.53 -9.86 -20.87
N ILE A 215 15.41 -8.79 -20.09
CA ILE A 215 15.88 -8.81 -18.69
C ILE A 215 14.99 -9.78 -17.89
N PRO A 216 15.60 -10.74 -17.16
CA PRO A 216 14.89 -11.64 -16.27
C PRO A 216 14.45 -10.88 -15.02
N MET A 217 13.27 -10.28 -15.08
CA MET A 217 12.66 -9.55 -13.98
C MET A 217 11.22 -10.00 -13.79
N LYS A 218 10.72 -9.91 -12.56
CA LYS A 218 9.36 -10.29 -12.23
C LYS A 218 8.36 -9.37 -12.92
N ARG A 219 7.46 -9.93 -13.75
CA ARG A 219 6.48 -9.13 -14.51
C ARG A 219 5.09 -9.22 -13.93
N GLY A 220 4.32 -8.14 -14.07
CA GLY A 220 2.90 -8.12 -13.74
C GLY A 220 2.06 -9.16 -14.50
N SER A 221 2.48 -9.51 -15.72
CA SER A 221 1.86 -10.55 -16.54
C SER A 221 2.05 -11.97 -15.98
N GLU A 222 3.05 -12.19 -15.13
CA GLU A 222 3.36 -13.50 -14.53
C GLU A 222 2.50 -13.78 -13.28
N ILE A 223 1.62 -12.85 -12.92
CA ILE A 223 0.78 -12.96 -11.72
C ILE A 223 -0.09 -14.21 -11.72
N LEU A 224 -0.52 -14.70 -12.89
CA LEU A 224 -1.29 -15.92 -13.03
C LEU A 224 -0.44 -17.17 -12.71
N LEU A 225 0.85 -17.16 -13.06
CA LEU A 225 1.78 -18.24 -12.71
C LEU A 225 1.93 -18.33 -11.19
N GLU A 226 2.05 -17.18 -10.51
CA GLU A 226 2.07 -17.12 -9.03
C GLU A 226 0.78 -17.65 -8.37
N LEU A 227 -0.34 -17.64 -9.11
CA LEU A 227 -1.64 -18.05 -8.60
C LEU A 227 -1.94 -19.53 -8.85
N GLN A 228 -1.15 -20.23 -9.67
CA GLN A 228 -1.45 -21.61 -10.09
C GLN A 228 -1.68 -22.55 -8.89
N ASP A 229 -0.82 -22.50 -7.87
CA ASP A 229 -0.94 -23.35 -6.67
C ASP A 229 -2.22 -23.09 -5.85
N PHE A 230 -2.80 -21.90 -6.05
CA PHE A 230 -3.95 -21.39 -5.32
C PHE A 230 -5.27 -21.55 -6.08
N MET A 231 -5.21 -21.77 -7.39
CA MET A 231 -6.38 -21.98 -8.23
C MET A 231 -6.92 -23.40 -8.08
N ILE A 232 -8.24 -23.54 -8.21
CA ILE A 232 -8.95 -24.82 -8.24
C ILE A 232 -9.23 -25.16 -9.71
N GLU A 233 -8.99 -26.39 -10.14
CA GLU A 233 -9.35 -26.85 -11.49
C GLU A 233 -10.87 -26.88 -11.65
N GLU A 234 -11.39 -26.40 -12.79
CA GLU A 234 -12.84 -26.32 -13.06
C GLU A 234 -13.53 -27.70 -12.98
N THR A 235 -12.82 -28.78 -13.30
CA THR A 235 -13.29 -30.17 -13.21
C THR A 235 -13.61 -30.62 -11.77
N GLU A 236 -12.99 -29.99 -10.77
CA GLU A 236 -13.32 -30.27 -9.37
C GLU A 236 -14.65 -29.62 -8.99
N VAL A 237 -15.05 -28.51 -9.63
CA VAL A 237 -16.20 -27.66 -9.27
C VAL A 237 -17.55 -28.34 -9.57
N GLU A 238 -17.64 -29.09 -10.67
CA GLU A 238 -18.91 -29.66 -11.18
C GLU A 238 -19.56 -30.71 -10.26
N GLN A 239 -18.84 -31.29 -9.31
CA GLN A 239 -19.35 -32.52 -8.67
C GLN A 239 -20.49 -32.33 -7.67
N HIS A 240 -20.75 -31.14 -7.12
CA HIS A 240 -21.80 -30.92 -6.11
C HIS A 240 -22.45 -29.53 -6.28
N LEU A 241 -23.32 -29.39 -7.28
CA LEU A 241 -24.33 -28.31 -7.29
C LEU A 241 -25.48 -28.77 -6.38
N PRO A 242 -25.82 -28.05 -5.29
CA PRO A 242 -27.11 -28.24 -4.65
C PRO A 242 -28.21 -27.92 -5.67
N GLU A 243 -29.29 -28.72 -5.70
CA GLU A 243 -30.46 -28.42 -6.52
C GLU A 243 -30.94 -26.98 -6.25
N GLU A 244 -31.27 -26.26 -7.33
CA GLU A 244 -31.78 -24.89 -7.27
C GLU A 244 -33.00 -24.80 -6.36
N GLU A 245 -32.86 -24.25 -5.15
CA GLU A 245 -33.99 -23.62 -4.50
C GLU A 245 -34.31 -22.34 -5.26
N LYS A 246 -35.30 -22.42 -6.16
CA LYS A 246 -35.89 -21.24 -6.79
C LYS A 246 -36.18 -20.20 -5.71
N PRO A 247 -35.73 -18.95 -5.87
CA PRO A 247 -36.18 -17.88 -4.99
C PRO A 247 -37.70 -17.88 -5.01
N LYS A 248 -38.34 -17.98 -3.84
CA LYS A 248 -39.77 -17.74 -3.74
C LYS A 248 -40.00 -16.29 -4.16
N GLU A 249 -40.56 -16.08 -5.35
CA GLU A 249 -41.07 -14.79 -5.77
C GLU A 249 -42.14 -14.35 -4.77
N ASN A 250 -41.77 -13.51 -3.81
CA ASN A 250 -42.73 -12.73 -3.06
C ASN A 250 -43.27 -11.66 -4.01
N THR A 251 -44.33 -12.00 -4.72
CA THR A 251 -45.18 -11.09 -5.48
C THR A 251 -46.03 -10.24 -4.53
N ASN A 252 -45.38 -9.48 -3.64
CA ASN A 252 -46.02 -8.33 -3.01
C ASN A 252 -45.61 -7.09 -3.80
N SER A 253 -46.37 -6.81 -4.85
CA SER A 253 -46.43 -5.50 -5.48
C SER A 253 -47.11 -4.50 -4.53
N THR A 254 -46.39 -4.12 -3.47
CA THR A 254 -46.73 -2.93 -2.72
C THR A 254 -46.24 -1.73 -3.51
N SER A 255 -47.21 -0.96 -4.00
CA SER A 255 -47.03 0.35 -4.65
C SER A 255 -45.85 1.15 -4.09
N ASP A 256 -45.05 1.72 -5.00
CA ASP A 256 -44.02 2.75 -4.77
C ASP A 256 -44.58 3.98 -4.03
N LYS A 257 -44.84 3.82 -2.74
CA LYS A 257 -44.94 4.95 -1.82
C LYS A 257 -43.57 5.07 -1.19
N ALA A 258 -42.94 6.23 -1.37
CA ALA A 258 -41.71 6.62 -0.68
C ALA A 258 -41.86 6.22 0.80
N MET A 259 -41.15 5.16 1.19
CA MET A 259 -41.12 4.72 2.56
C MET A 259 -40.23 5.73 3.26
N ASP A 260 -40.80 6.52 4.17
CA ASP A 260 -40.03 7.53 4.91
C ASP A 260 -38.77 6.88 5.47
N ALA A 261 -37.61 7.48 5.18
CA ALA A 261 -36.33 6.95 5.61
C ALA A 261 -36.33 6.81 7.14
N LEU A 262 -36.17 5.58 7.63
CA LEU A 262 -36.07 5.33 9.06
C LEU A 262 -34.82 6.05 9.60
N PRO A 263 -34.89 6.62 10.81
CA PRO A 263 -33.74 7.27 11.40
C PRO A 263 -32.59 6.26 11.63
N PRO A 264 -31.32 6.70 11.58
CA PRO A 264 -30.19 5.84 11.85
C PRO A 264 -30.29 5.17 13.23
N VAL A 265 -29.92 3.89 13.29
CA VAL A 265 -29.91 3.12 14.55
C VAL A 265 -28.49 3.10 15.10
N CYS A 266 -28.35 3.54 16.35
CA CYS A 266 -27.09 3.52 17.09
C CYS A 266 -27.14 2.47 18.21
N LYS A 267 -26.13 1.60 18.30
CA LYS A 267 -25.95 0.64 19.39
C LYS A 267 -24.53 0.71 19.93
N ILE A 268 -24.38 0.83 21.24
CA ILE A 268 -23.09 1.01 21.91
C ILE A 268 -22.87 -0.12 22.91
N THR A 269 -21.67 -0.68 22.94
CA THR A 269 -21.25 -1.69 23.92
C THR A 269 -20.54 -1.06 25.11
N SER A 270 -20.41 -1.81 26.21
CA SER A 270 -19.66 -1.38 27.41
C SER A 270 -18.19 -1.08 27.12
N GLU A 271 -17.62 -1.72 26.11
CA GLU A 271 -16.22 -1.59 25.68
C GLU A 271 -16.00 -0.40 24.73
N GLY A 272 -17.03 0.40 24.46
CA GLY A 272 -16.94 1.60 23.63
C GLY A 272 -16.94 1.32 22.13
N TYR A 273 -17.48 0.18 21.70
CA TYR A 273 -17.80 -0.02 20.29
C TYR A 273 -19.19 0.55 19.99
N MET A 274 -19.31 1.27 18.88
CA MET A 274 -20.56 1.84 18.41
C MET A 274 -20.85 1.36 16.99
N TRP A 275 -21.99 0.70 16.81
CA TRP A 275 -22.54 0.39 15.50
C TRP A 275 -23.57 1.45 15.12
N VAL A 276 -23.40 2.03 13.94
CA VAL A 276 -24.37 2.95 13.32
C VAL A 276 -24.86 2.32 12.03
N SER A 277 -26.17 2.21 11.86
CA SER A 277 -26.75 1.56 10.69
C SER A 277 -27.94 2.31 10.11
N GLY A 278 -28.15 2.15 8.81
CA GLY A 278 -29.28 2.70 8.07
C GLY A 278 -29.12 4.18 7.77
N ILE A 279 -27.88 4.71 7.74
CA ILE A 279 -27.67 6.10 7.34
C ILE A 279 -27.96 6.22 5.86
N THR A 280 -28.93 7.06 5.54
CA THR A 280 -29.33 7.38 4.16
C THR A 280 -29.47 8.89 4.03
N ALA A 281 -29.49 9.39 2.79
CA ALA A 281 -29.99 10.73 2.52
C ALA A 281 -31.51 10.73 2.77
N THR A 282 -32.01 11.53 3.70
CA THR A 282 -33.45 11.68 3.91
C THR A 282 -34.04 12.44 2.71
N GLN A 283 -34.85 11.79 1.87
CA GLN A 283 -35.46 12.39 0.66
C GLN A 283 -36.34 13.61 1.04
N SER A 284 -36.19 14.79 0.44
CA SER A 284 -36.74 15.12 -0.89
C SER A 284 -35.99 16.24 -1.66
N ASP A 285 -34.89 16.79 -1.14
CA ASP A 285 -34.22 17.98 -1.72
C ASP A 285 -32.86 17.71 -2.39
N CYS A 286 -32.35 16.47 -2.37
CA CYS A 286 -31.10 16.14 -3.07
C CYS A 286 -31.37 15.83 -4.55
N SER A 287 -30.82 16.68 -5.42
CA SER A 287 -30.90 16.55 -6.88
C SER A 287 -29.73 15.76 -7.47
N THR A 288 -28.64 15.60 -6.70
CA THR A 288 -27.40 14.96 -7.15
C THR A 288 -26.86 13.95 -6.14
N ILE A 289 -26.13 12.95 -6.64
CA ILE A 289 -25.41 11.98 -5.79
C ILE A 289 -24.41 12.65 -4.84
N SER A 290 -23.83 13.79 -5.24
CA SER A 290 -22.94 14.55 -4.37
C SER A 290 -23.66 15.13 -3.15
N GLU A 291 -24.88 15.65 -3.33
CA GLU A 291 -25.73 16.14 -2.24
C GLU A 291 -26.16 14.98 -1.34
N SER A 292 -26.62 13.87 -1.92
CA SER A 292 -26.99 12.66 -1.17
C SER A 292 -25.83 12.11 -0.35
N THR A 293 -24.61 12.09 -0.92
CA THR A 293 -23.39 11.67 -0.21
C THR A 293 -23.05 12.63 0.93
N GLN A 294 -23.14 13.95 0.69
CA GLN A 294 -22.86 14.95 1.71
C GLN A 294 -23.83 14.82 2.89
N GLN A 295 -25.13 14.69 2.61
CA GLN A 295 -26.16 14.54 3.63
C GLN A 295 -25.96 13.27 4.47
N ALA A 296 -25.65 12.13 3.84
CA ALA A 296 -25.35 10.90 4.55
C ALA A 296 -24.12 11.04 5.46
N MET A 297 -23.07 11.73 5.01
CA MET A 297 -21.87 11.97 5.81
C MET A 297 -22.11 12.92 6.99
N GLU A 298 -22.94 13.97 6.83
CA GLU A 298 -23.36 14.82 7.95
C GLU A 298 -24.23 14.05 8.96
N SER A 299 -25.17 13.23 8.47
CA SER A 299 -25.99 12.35 9.32
C SER A 299 -25.16 11.35 10.11
N LEU A 300 -24.11 10.79 9.50
CA LEU A 300 -23.12 9.97 10.19
C LEU A 300 -22.42 10.75 11.30
N LYS A 301 -21.90 11.93 10.97
CA LYS A 301 -21.16 12.80 11.91
C LYS A 301 -22.04 13.21 13.09
N GLU A 302 -23.30 13.55 12.85
CA GLU A 302 -24.29 13.86 13.88
C GLU A 302 -24.58 12.64 14.76
N SER A 303 -24.82 11.48 14.15
CA SER A 303 -25.10 10.22 14.87
C SER A 303 -23.95 9.85 15.82
N LEU A 304 -22.70 9.97 15.36
CA LEU A 304 -21.50 9.77 16.18
C LEU A 304 -21.38 10.83 17.28
N GLY A 305 -21.53 12.11 16.91
CA GLY A 305 -21.37 13.25 17.83
C GLY A 305 -22.36 13.23 18.99
N ASN A 306 -23.60 12.80 18.74
CA ASN A 306 -24.64 12.61 19.76
C ASN A 306 -24.25 11.62 20.87
N HIS A 307 -23.21 10.80 20.64
CA HIS A 307 -22.71 9.80 21.58
C HIS A 307 -21.24 10.04 21.97
N GLY A 308 -20.65 11.18 21.60
CA GLY A 308 -19.27 11.54 21.93
C GLY A 308 -18.19 10.86 21.06
N TYR A 309 -18.56 10.32 19.90
CA TYR A 309 -17.63 9.76 18.92
C TYR A 309 -17.35 10.77 17.79
N TYR A 310 -16.21 10.61 17.14
CA TYR A 310 -15.80 11.42 15.98
C TYR A 310 -15.53 10.55 14.77
N LEU A 311 -15.46 11.14 13.58
CA LEU A 311 -15.13 10.40 12.35
C LEU A 311 -13.78 9.66 12.45
N THR A 312 -12.82 10.19 13.22
CA THR A 312 -11.52 9.55 13.49
C THR A 312 -11.64 8.23 14.27
N ASP A 313 -12.76 8.03 14.98
CA ASP A 313 -13.04 6.82 15.77
C ASP A 313 -13.63 5.70 14.89
N VAL A 314 -13.98 6.01 13.63
CA VAL A 314 -14.57 5.03 12.69
C VAL A 314 -13.50 4.04 12.21
N ILE A 315 -13.84 2.75 12.33
CA ILE A 315 -12.97 1.62 12.02
C ILE A 315 -13.25 1.09 10.63
N ILE A 316 -14.52 0.79 10.35
CA ILE A 316 -14.98 0.25 9.07
C ILE A 316 -16.31 0.87 8.66
N VAL A 317 -16.44 1.15 7.37
CA VAL A 317 -17.66 1.64 6.72
C VAL A 317 -18.11 0.63 5.67
N HIS A 318 -19.39 0.27 5.70
CA HIS A 318 -20.07 -0.42 4.60
C HIS A 318 -20.89 0.63 3.85
N LEU A 319 -20.51 0.86 2.59
CA LEU A 319 -21.12 1.82 1.70
C LEU A 319 -21.82 1.06 0.58
N TYR A 320 -23.13 1.04 0.64
CA TYR A 320 -23.98 0.46 -0.40
C TYR A 320 -24.38 1.57 -1.35
N VAL A 321 -24.22 1.35 -2.66
CA VAL A 321 -24.57 2.34 -3.69
C VAL A 321 -25.55 1.72 -4.67
N ARG A 322 -26.50 2.51 -5.18
CA ARG A 322 -27.44 2.03 -6.21
C ARG A 322 -26.77 1.89 -7.57
N ASP A 323 -25.88 2.82 -7.91
CA ASP A 323 -25.20 2.87 -9.20
C ASP A 323 -23.69 3.11 -9.02
N MET A 324 -22.87 2.10 -9.34
CA MET A 324 -21.42 2.17 -9.24
C MET A 324 -20.80 3.13 -10.28
N SER A 325 -21.53 3.54 -11.32
CA SER A 325 -21.06 4.56 -12.27
C SER A 325 -20.78 5.91 -11.59
N GLN A 326 -21.43 6.15 -10.44
CA GLN A 326 -21.29 7.38 -9.66
C GLN A 326 -20.15 7.34 -8.63
N PHE A 327 -19.36 6.26 -8.59
CA PHE A 327 -18.30 6.03 -7.61
C PHE A 327 -17.28 7.17 -7.49
N SER A 328 -16.89 7.78 -8.61
CA SER A 328 -15.94 8.90 -8.62
C SER A 328 -16.52 10.15 -7.96
N GLN A 329 -17.80 10.45 -8.20
CA GLN A 329 -18.51 11.60 -7.61
C GLN A 329 -18.69 11.40 -6.10
N ILE A 330 -19.07 10.19 -5.67
CA ILE A 330 -19.18 9.83 -4.25
C ILE A 330 -17.84 10.01 -3.55
N ASN A 331 -16.75 9.48 -4.12
CA ASN A 331 -15.41 9.61 -3.54
C ASN A 331 -14.96 11.07 -3.41
N SER A 332 -15.30 11.92 -4.40
CA SER A 332 -14.95 13.35 -4.37
C SER A 332 -15.54 14.09 -3.16
N VAL A 333 -16.72 13.67 -2.69
CA VAL A 333 -17.35 14.21 -1.48
C VAL A 333 -16.78 13.52 -0.24
N TYR A 334 -16.66 12.20 -0.26
CA TYR A 334 -16.16 11.41 0.88
C TYR A 334 -14.75 11.83 1.33
N CYS A 335 -13.84 12.16 0.39
CA CYS A 335 -12.49 12.65 0.70
C CYS A 335 -12.47 13.93 1.56
N ARG A 336 -13.55 14.73 1.55
CA ARG A 336 -13.65 15.96 2.36
C ARG A 336 -13.78 15.65 3.85
N TYR A 337 -14.33 14.48 4.19
CA TYR A 337 -14.56 14.01 5.55
C TYR A 337 -13.39 13.19 6.10
N TYR A 338 -12.70 12.45 5.23
CA TYR A 338 -11.55 11.62 5.61
C TYR A 338 -10.31 12.00 4.83
N GLN A 339 -9.50 12.89 5.39
CA GLN A 339 -8.28 13.39 4.76
C GLN A 339 -7.07 12.49 5.01
N GLN A 340 -6.96 11.94 6.23
CA GLN A 340 -5.86 11.07 6.65
C GLN A 340 -6.40 9.86 7.39
N ARG A 341 -5.73 8.72 7.24
CA ARG A 341 -6.07 7.44 7.88
C ARG A 341 -7.58 7.11 7.80
N PRO A 342 -8.20 7.12 6.61
CA PRO A 342 -9.62 6.78 6.45
C PRO A 342 -9.94 5.38 7.01
N PRO A 343 -11.19 5.08 7.38
CA PRO A 343 -11.58 3.75 7.82
C PRO A 343 -11.36 2.70 6.72
N ALA A 344 -11.38 1.43 7.11
CA ALA A 344 -11.61 0.36 6.16
C ALA A 344 -12.97 0.58 5.48
N ARG A 345 -13.09 0.25 4.19
CA ARG A 345 -14.32 0.48 3.45
C ARG A 345 -14.69 -0.70 2.56
N VAL A 346 -15.91 -1.17 2.71
CA VAL A 346 -16.57 -2.05 1.75
C VAL A 346 -17.51 -1.18 0.94
N CYS A 347 -17.32 -1.12 -0.38
CA CYS A 347 -18.19 -0.35 -1.27
C CYS A 347 -18.73 -1.29 -2.34
N ILE A 348 -20.05 -1.48 -2.39
CA ILE A 348 -20.67 -2.46 -3.28
C ILE A 348 -21.96 -1.91 -3.87
N GLN A 349 -22.24 -2.27 -5.12
CA GLN A 349 -23.51 -1.93 -5.76
C GLN A 349 -24.58 -2.93 -5.32
N VAL A 350 -25.74 -2.42 -4.87
CA VAL A 350 -26.92 -3.24 -4.56
C VAL A 350 -28.17 -2.49 -4.99
N ASP A 351 -29.27 -3.23 -5.15
CA ASP A 351 -30.57 -2.62 -5.43
C ASP A 351 -31.10 -1.90 -4.17
N LEU A 352 -31.13 -0.57 -4.20
CA LEU A 352 -31.48 0.28 -3.05
C LEU A 352 -32.70 1.15 -3.37
N PRO A 353 -33.57 1.44 -2.38
CA PRO A 353 -34.65 2.42 -2.51
C PRO A 353 -34.16 3.87 -2.42
N CYS A 354 -32.89 4.11 -2.07
CA CYS A 354 -32.20 5.41 -2.06
C CYS A 354 -30.95 5.39 -2.96
N ASP A 355 -30.22 6.51 -3.09
CA ASP A 355 -28.99 6.57 -3.89
C ASP A 355 -27.85 5.76 -3.27
N LEU A 356 -27.72 5.85 -1.95
CA LEU A 356 -26.72 5.17 -1.15
C LEU A 356 -27.20 4.96 0.28
N GLN A 357 -26.63 3.95 0.94
CA GLN A 357 -26.78 3.68 2.36
C GLN A 357 -25.42 3.43 2.99
N LEU A 358 -25.23 3.91 4.22
CA LEU A 358 -24.01 3.78 4.99
C LEU A 358 -24.29 3.08 6.34
N ASP A 359 -23.47 2.08 6.64
CA ASP A 359 -23.31 1.52 7.98
C ASP A 359 -21.86 1.68 8.42
N CYS A 360 -21.61 1.86 9.72
CA CYS A 360 -20.24 1.87 10.23
C CYS A 360 -20.09 1.29 11.63
N LEU A 361 -18.87 0.83 11.91
CA LEU A 361 -18.41 0.51 13.25
C LEU A 361 -17.36 1.55 13.66
N ALA A 362 -17.55 2.15 14.83
CA ALA A 362 -16.60 3.03 15.49
C ALA A 362 -16.18 2.46 16.85
N GLN A 363 -15.02 2.86 17.36
CA GLN A 363 -14.60 2.53 18.72
C GLN A 363 -13.89 3.72 19.36
N ARG A 364 -14.25 3.99 20.61
CA ARG A 364 -13.59 4.98 21.45
C ARG A 364 -13.33 4.40 22.82
N ASN A 365 -12.15 4.66 23.37
CA ASN A 365 -11.81 4.16 24.70
C ASN A 365 -12.59 4.94 25.78
N VAL A 366 -13.58 4.31 26.39
CA VAL A 366 -14.46 4.91 27.41
C VAL A 366 -13.69 5.32 28.68
N GLN A 367 -12.50 4.76 28.90
CA GLN A 367 -11.67 5.05 30.09
C GLN A 367 -10.74 6.24 29.93
N GLN A 368 -10.51 6.74 28.71
CA GLN A 368 -9.81 7.99 28.51
C GLN A 368 -10.84 9.12 28.52
N GLY A 369 -10.87 9.87 29.62
CA GLY A 369 -11.63 11.12 29.70
C GLY A 369 -11.35 11.99 28.48
N ASN A 370 -12.35 12.79 28.10
CA ASN A 370 -12.38 13.63 26.91
C ASN A 370 -10.98 14.19 26.57
N PRO A 371 -10.36 13.85 25.42
CA PRO A 371 -9.28 14.65 24.90
C PRO A 371 -9.96 15.95 24.46
N GLY A 372 -10.03 16.91 25.39
CA GLY A 372 -10.24 18.29 25.01
C GLY A 372 -9.18 18.62 23.97
N CYS A 373 -9.60 19.23 22.87
CA CYS A 373 -8.81 20.14 22.03
C CYS A 373 -7.32 20.20 22.40
N ASP A 374 -6.55 19.19 21.98
CA ASP A 374 -5.11 19.19 22.18
C ASP A 374 -4.48 19.54 20.83
N ASP A 375 -3.89 20.73 20.80
CA ASP A 375 -3.25 21.34 19.65
C ASP A 375 -2.14 20.42 19.09
N GLY A 376 -2.49 19.64 18.06
CA GLY A 376 -1.63 19.34 16.92
C GLY A 376 -0.18 18.90 17.17
N LYS A 377 0.19 18.35 18.32
CA LYS A 377 1.54 17.84 18.59
C LYS A 377 1.54 16.31 18.59
N PRO A 378 2.11 15.65 17.58
CA PRO A 378 2.36 14.22 17.65
C PRO A 378 3.42 13.95 18.72
N ASN A 379 3.19 12.89 19.51
CA ASN A 379 4.16 12.39 20.47
C ASN A 379 5.48 12.09 19.75
N LEU A 380 6.54 12.70 20.28
CA LEU A 380 7.92 12.57 19.84
C LEU A 380 8.37 11.10 19.90
N CYS A 381 9.16 10.76 18.89
CA CYS A 381 9.90 9.53 18.66
C CYS A 381 10.37 8.82 19.94
N GLY A 382 10.08 7.52 20.00
CA GLY A 382 10.76 6.56 20.84
C GLY A 382 10.27 5.16 20.48
N ASP A 383 11.17 4.28 20.05
CA ASP A 383 10.95 2.83 19.86
C ASP A 383 10.66 2.08 21.19
N GLY A 384 10.08 2.78 22.16
CA GLY A 384 9.52 2.22 23.38
C GLY A 384 8.02 2.15 23.26
N ILE A 385 7.46 0.95 23.44
CA ILE A 385 6.04 0.70 23.62
C ILE A 385 5.54 1.58 24.78
N ALA A 386 5.04 2.77 24.46
CA ALA A 386 4.23 3.56 25.37
C ALA A 386 2.82 2.98 25.30
N ASP A 387 2.49 2.20 26.32
CA ASP A 387 1.24 1.49 26.57
C ASP A 387 0.03 2.47 26.61
N SER A 388 -0.48 2.85 25.44
CA SER A 388 -1.85 3.36 25.30
C SER A 388 -2.72 2.20 24.81
N PRO A 389 -3.72 1.74 25.58
CA PRO A 389 -4.31 0.42 25.38
C PRO A 389 -5.18 0.26 24.12
N VAL A 390 -5.37 1.31 23.32
CA VAL A 390 -6.12 1.25 22.05
C VAL A 390 -5.51 2.22 21.03
N HIS A 391 -4.47 1.79 20.30
CA HIS A 391 -3.93 2.56 19.16
C HIS A 391 -4.59 2.09 17.85
N ARG A 392 -5.21 3.02 17.12
CA ARG A 392 -5.76 2.79 15.78
C ARG A 392 -4.65 2.78 14.75
N HIS A 393 -4.30 1.59 14.26
CA HIS A 393 -3.29 1.43 13.22
C HIS A 393 -3.93 1.16 11.86
N THR A 394 -3.52 1.86 10.81
CA THR A 394 -4.12 1.73 9.47
C THR A 394 -3.10 1.25 8.44
N MET A 395 -3.48 0.28 7.61
CA MET A 395 -2.73 -0.12 6.43
C MET A 395 -3.29 0.56 5.19
N HIS A 396 -2.46 1.35 4.52
CA HIS A 396 -2.85 2.15 3.37
C HIS A 396 -1.85 1.99 2.22
N VAL A 397 -2.29 1.35 1.14
CA VAL A 397 -1.52 1.11 -0.10
C VAL A 397 -2.06 2.08 -1.15
N GLN A 398 -1.31 3.12 -1.52
CA GLN A 398 -1.71 4.08 -2.56
C GLN A 398 -0.87 3.94 -3.83
N SER A 399 0.38 3.50 -3.68
CA SER A 399 1.27 3.26 -4.81
C SER A 399 0.94 1.98 -5.55
N ILE A 400 1.03 2.02 -6.89
CA ILE A 400 1.08 0.82 -7.71
C ILE A 400 2.36 0.05 -7.36
N SER A 401 2.25 -1.27 -7.15
CA SER A 401 3.34 -2.08 -6.59
C SER A 401 3.30 -3.53 -7.07
N HIS A 402 4.25 -4.39 -6.66
CA HIS A 402 4.17 -5.83 -6.95
C HIS A 402 3.45 -6.66 -5.87
N TRP A 403 3.21 -6.10 -4.69
CA TRP A 403 2.78 -6.88 -3.53
C TRP A 403 1.25 -6.84 -3.33
N ALA A 404 0.62 -5.66 -3.28
CA ALA A 404 -0.82 -5.52 -3.07
C ALA A 404 -1.42 -4.41 -3.95
N PRO A 405 -2.69 -4.51 -4.34
CA PRO A 405 -3.33 -3.48 -5.15
C PRO A 405 -3.45 -2.17 -4.37
N ALA A 406 -3.16 -1.06 -5.07
CA ALA A 406 -3.44 0.27 -4.56
C ALA A 406 -4.94 0.44 -4.31
N ASN A 407 -5.30 1.32 -3.39
CA ASN A 407 -6.69 1.69 -3.21
C ASN A 407 -7.18 2.50 -4.42
N ILE A 408 -8.45 2.29 -4.77
CA ILE A 408 -9.12 3.03 -5.85
C ILE A 408 -10.00 4.16 -5.31
N GLY A 409 -9.88 4.48 -4.03
CA GLY A 409 -10.67 5.49 -3.34
C GLY A 409 -10.20 5.74 -1.92
N PRO A 410 -10.86 6.66 -1.19
CA PRO A 410 -10.46 7.09 0.15
C PRO A 410 -10.81 6.07 1.24
N TYR A 411 -10.01 5.01 1.34
CA TYR A 411 -10.13 3.98 2.38
C TYR A 411 -8.78 3.33 2.68
N SER A 412 -8.64 2.79 3.89
CA SER A 412 -7.51 1.95 4.27
C SER A 412 -7.82 0.49 3.95
N GLN A 413 -6.87 -0.27 3.41
CA GLN A 413 -7.05 -1.69 3.11
C GLN A 413 -7.33 -2.51 4.38
N ALA A 414 -6.78 -2.06 5.52
CA ALA A 414 -7.12 -2.60 6.83
C ALA A 414 -6.96 -1.56 7.94
N VAL A 415 -7.70 -1.75 9.03
CA VAL A 415 -7.59 -1.00 10.28
C VAL A 415 -7.50 -1.99 11.43
N GLN A 416 -6.46 -1.85 12.25
CA GLN A 416 -6.26 -2.61 13.47
C GLN A 416 -6.66 -1.77 14.68
N MET A 417 -7.46 -2.37 15.55
CA MET A 417 -7.93 -1.81 16.81
C MET A 417 -7.75 -2.85 17.91
N GLY A 418 -6.77 -2.63 18.79
CA GLY A 418 -6.39 -3.63 19.79
C GLY A 418 -6.05 -4.98 19.14
N ALA A 419 -6.78 -6.03 19.53
CA ALA A 419 -6.59 -7.38 19.02
C ALA A 419 -7.31 -7.68 17.69
N PHE A 420 -8.15 -6.75 17.19
CA PHE A 420 -8.96 -6.97 15.99
C PHE A 420 -8.36 -6.25 14.79
N VAL A 421 -8.44 -6.90 13.63
CA VAL A 421 -8.10 -6.33 12.32
C VAL A 421 -9.35 -6.38 11.46
N PHE A 422 -9.74 -5.22 10.92
CA PHE A 422 -10.86 -5.05 10.00
C PHE A 422 -10.32 -4.74 8.61
N SER A 423 -10.69 -5.53 7.61
CA SER A 423 -10.24 -5.33 6.24
C SER A 423 -11.33 -4.67 5.38
N ALA A 424 -10.90 -3.84 4.44
CA ALA A 424 -11.75 -3.32 3.37
C ALA A 424 -12.16 -4.43 2.40
N GLY A 425 -13.06 -4.12 1.47
CA GLY A 425 -13.36 -5.01 0.35
C GLY A 425 -12.09 -5.27 -0.48
N MET A 426 -11.78 -6.55 -0.74
CA MET A 426 -10.58 -6.94 -1.50
C MET A 426 -10.93 -7.32 -2.94
N LEU A 427 -10.58 -6.46 -3.89
CA LEU A 427 -10.79 -6.69 -5.32
C LEU A 427 -9.70 -7.56 -5.94
N SER A 428 -10.02 -8.18 -7.06
CA SER A 428 -9.13 -9.02 -7.87
C SER A 428 -8.28 -8.20 -8.85
N LEU A 429 -7.66 -7.11 -8.37
CA LEU A 429 -6.81 -6.24 -9.18
C LEU A 429 -5.36 -6.72 -9.13
N CYS A 430 -4.72 -6.85 -10.30
CA CYS A 430 -3.30 -7.12 -10.38
C CYS A 430 -2.52 -5.93 -9.79
N PRO A 431 -1.70 -6.11 -8.74
CA PRO A 431 -1.05 -5.00 -8.03
C PRO A 431 -0.25 -4.04 -8.92
N SER A 432 0.36 -4.58 -9.96
CA SER A 432 1.32 -3.86 -10.81
C SER A 432 0.67 -3.14 -12.00
N THR A 433 -0.55 -3.53 -12.37
CA THR A 433 -1.29 -2.95 -13.52
C THR A 433 -2.60 -2.28 -13.11
N MET A 434 -3.09 -2.57 -11.90
CA MET A 434 -4.41 -2.16 -11.41
C MET A 434 -5.58 -2.62 -12.30
N GLN A 435 -5.38 -3.67 -13.09
CA GLN A 435 -6.39 -4.27 -13.96
C GLN A 435 -6.88 -5.60 -13.38
N THR A 436 -8.12 -5.98 -13.71
CA THR A 436 -8.65 -7.31 -13.40
C THR A 436 -7.90 -8.38 -14.18
N VAL A 437 -7.66 -9.52 -13.54
CA VAL A 437 -7.06 -10.69 -14.21
C VAL A 437 -8.03 -11.38 -15.16
N GLU A 438 -7.49 -11.85 -16.29
CA GLU A 438 -8.20 -12.71 -17.24
C GLU A 438 -8.48 -14.10 -16.64
N GLY A 439 -9.37 -14.88 -17.29
CA GLY A 439 -9.71 -16.25 -16.86
C GLY A 439 -10.89 -16.36 -15.88
N GLY A 440 -11.63 -15.27 -15.65
CA GLY A 440 -12.91 -15.31 -14.93
C GLY A 440 -12.80 -15.46 -13.42
N ILE A 441 -13.80 -16.09 -12.80
CA ILE A 441 -13.98 -16.10 -11.34
C ILE A 441 -12.83 -16.80 -10.58
N THR A 442 -12.27 -17.89 -11.13
CA THR A 442 -11.23 -18.69 -10.48
C THR A 442 -9.95 -17.87 -10.19
N PRO A 443 -9.26 -17.27 -11.18
CA PRO A 443 -8.09 -16.43 -10.92
C PRO A 443 -8.46 -15.17 -10.13
N GLN A 444 -9.67 -14.63 -10.29
CA GLN A 444 -10.13 -13.48 -9.52
C GLN A 444 -10.27 -13.78 -8.02
N CYS A 445 -10.87 -14.92 -7.65
CA CYS A 445 -10.95 -15.38 -6.27
C CYS A 445 -9.55 -15.62 -5.70
N ALA A 446 -8.68 -16.32 -6.42
CA ALA A 446 -7.33 -16.60 -5.96
C ALA A 446 -6.54 -15.29 -5.71
N LEU A 447 -6.65 -14.32 -6.62
CA LEU A 447 -5.98 -13.04 -6.49
C LEU A 447 -6.52 -12.18 -5.33
N SER A 448 -7.85 -12.14 -5.14
CA SER A 448 -8.47 -11.41 -4.03
C SER A 448 -8.00 -11.96 -2.68
N LEU A 449 -8.02 -13.29 -2.50
CA LEU A 449 -7.60 -13.94 -1.25
C LEU A 449 -6.11 -13.78 -0.99
N ARG A 450 -5.26 -13.92 -2.01
CA ARG A 450 -3.82 -13.66 -1.89
C ARG A 450 -3.55 -12.21 -1.48
N SER A 451 -4.28 -11.25 -2.06
CA SER A 451 -4.13 -9.82 -1.74
C SER A 451 -4.56 -9.53 -0.30
N LEU A 452 -5.68 -10.11 0.15
CA LEU A 452 -6.13 -10.05 1.55
C LEU A 452 -5.07 -10.61 2.49
N GLN A 453 -4.53 -11.79 2.20
CA GLN A 453 -3.47 -12.40 3.01
C GLN A 453 -2.24 -11.50 3.13
N ARG A 454 -1.80 -10.88 2.03
CA ARG A 454 -0.65 -9.96 2.03
C ARG A 454 -0.94 -8.70 2.86
N VAL A 455 -2.13 -8.13 2.77
CA VAL A 455 -2.55 -6.97 3.58
C VAL A 455 -2.60 -7.33 5.07
N LEU A 456 -3.14 -8.49 5.43
CA LEU A 456 -3.21 -8.97 6.81
C LEU A 456 -1.82 -9.19 7.42
N ALA A 457 -0.93 -9.84 6.68
CA ALA A 457 0.46 -10.01 7.13
C ALA A 457 1.21 -8.68 7.21
N ALA A 458 0.82 -7.70 6.38
CA ALA A 458 1.45 -6.39 6.34
C ALA A 458 1.05 -5.49 7.52
N ILE A 459 -0.20 -5.58 8.00
CA ILE A 459 -0.70 -4.75 9.11
C ILE A 459 -0.22 -5.28 10.46
N GLN A 460 -0.19 -6.59 10.64
CA GLN A 460 0.27 -7.21 11.88
C GLN A 460 1.02 -8.51 11.55
N SER A 461 2.28 -8.59 11.99
CA SER A 461 3.09 -9.80 11.82
C SER A 461 2.40 -11.00 12.47
N GLY A 462 2.39 -12.13 11.77
CA GLY A 462 1.75 -13.37 12.22
C GLY A 462 0.24 -13.45 11.98
N VAL A 463 -0.42 -12.38 11.54
CA VAL A 463 -1.84 -12.43 11.15
C VAL A 463 -1.97 -12.92 9.71
N SER A 464 -2.86 -13.88 9.51
CA SER A 464 -3.11 -14.51 8.21
C SER A 464 -4.59 -14.86 8.03
N LEU A 465 -4.93 -15.49 6.90
CA LEU A 465 -6.30 -15.95 6.63
C LEU A 465 -6.81 -16.97 7.65
N SER A 466 -5.94 -17.72 8.34
CA SER A 466 -6.36 -18.66 9.39
C SER A 466 -6.91 -17.95 10.63
N ASN A 467 -6.63 -16.66 10.80
CA ASN A 467 -7.09 -15.84 11.92
C ASN A 467 -8.44 -15.15 11.64
N VAL A 468 -9.00 -15.31 10.44
CA VAL A 468 -10.26 -14.66 10.07
C VAL A 468 -11.41 -15.28 10.84
N VAL A 469 -12.09 -14.46 11.66
CA VAL A 469 -13.24 -14.86 12.48
C VAL A 469 -14.57 -14.76 11.75
N GLY A 470 -14.63 -13.94 10.71
CA GLY A 470 -15.83 -13.72 9.89
C GLY A 470 -15.47 -12.89 8.65
N GLY A 471 -16.23 -13.10 7.58
CA GLY A 471 -16.05 -12.40 6.31
C GLY A 471 -17.32 -12.50 5.47
N VAL A 472 -17.47 -11.54 4.55
CA VAL A 472 -18.56 -11.46 3.58
C VAL A 472 -17.95 -11.52 2.18
N CYS A 473 -18.45 -12.39 1.32
CA CYS A 473 -18.00 -12.52 -0.06
C CYS A 473 -19.10 -12.08 -1.03
N TYR A 474 -18.88 -10.97 -1.72
CA TYR A 474 -19.81 -10.50 -2.75
C TYR A 474 -19.49 -11.15 -4.09
N VAL A 475 -20.49 -11.74 -4.73
CA VAL A 475 -20.40 -12.30 -6.09
C VAL A 475 -21.31 -11.54 -7.05
N THR A 476 -20.86 -11.38 -8.29
CA THR A 476 -21.64 -10.71 -9.35
C THR A 476 -22.75 -11.59 -9.93
N ASP A 477 -22.66 -12.91 -9.73
CA ASP A 477 -23.60 -13.90 -10.24
C ASP A 477 -23.70 -15.05 -9.23
N ILE A 478 -24.92 -15.52 -8.98
CA ILE A 478 -25.19 -16.62 -8.03
C ILE A 478 -24.45 -17.90 -8.41
N ARG A 479 -24.17 -18.13 -9.70
CA ARG A 479 -23.42 -19.29 -10.21
C ARG A 479 -21.98 -19.32 -9.69
N HIS A 480 -21.43 -18.18 -9.27
CA HIS A 480 -20.07 -18.09 -8.73
C HIS A 480 -19.96 -18.50 -7.26
N LEU A 481 -21.08 -18.67 -6.54
CA LEU A 481 -21.11 -18.93 -5.10
C LEU A 481 -20.25 -20.14 -4.69
N ASN A 482 -20.42 -21.26 -5.39
CA ASN A 482 -19.69 -22.50 -5.09
C ASN A 482 -18.19 -22.36 -5.37
N VAL A 483 -17.81 -21.67 -6.44
CA VAL A 483 -16.41 -21.44 -6.80
C VAL A 483 -15.74 -20.56 -5.73
N ALA A 484 -16.39 -19.47 -5.34
CA ALA A 484 -15.89 -18.55 -4.32
C ALA A 484 -15.71 -19.25 -2.97
N ARG A 485 -16.72 -20.02 -2.54
CA ARG A 485 -16.67 -20.81 -1.30
C ARG A 485 -15.50 -21.79 -1.28
N ARG A 486 -15.32 -22.56 -2.35
CA ARG A 486 -14.26 -23.57 -2.41
C ARG A 486 -12.87 -22.95 -2.41
N HIS A 487 -12.68 -21.83 -3.11
CA HIS A 487 -11.41 -21.09 -3.06
C HIS A 487 -11.09 -20.61 -1.66
N TRP A 488 -12.08 -20.07 -0.93
CA TRP A 488 -11.90 -19.70 0.48
C TRP A 488 -11.45 -20.91 1.33
N GLU A 489 -12.19 -22.02 1.25
CA GLU A 489 -11.90 -23.23 2.03
C GLU A 489 -10.50 -23.78 1.71
N ARG A 490 -10.09 -23.78 0.43
CA ARG A 490 -8.75 -24.21 0.00
C ARG A 490 -7.66 -23.29 0.53
N PHE A 491 -7.79 -21.97 0.37
CA PHE A 491 -6.80 -21.00 0.84
C PHE A 491 -6.57 -21.13 2.35
N VAL A 492 -7.67 -21.16 3.11
CA VAL A 492 -7.61 -21.32 4.57
C VAL A 492 -6.89 -22.61 4.95
N LYS A 493 -7.23 -23.74 4.31
CA LYS A 493 -6.55 -25.03 4.57
C LYS A 493 -5.06 -24.97 4.28
N GLN A 494 -4.65 -24.38 3.14
CA GLN A 494 -3.24 -24.23 2.77
C GLN A 494 -2.48 -23.35 3.77
N VAL A 495 -3.09 -22.25 4.23
CA VAL A 495 -2.48 -21.35 5.22
C VAL A 495 -2.34 -22.04 6.58
N CYS A 496 -3.37 -22.74 7.05
CA CYS A 496 -3.34 -23.53 8.28
C CYS A 496 -2.30 -24.66 8.22
N ALA A 497 -2.12 -25.33 7.06
CA ALA A 497 -1.11 -26.36 6.91
C ALA A 497 0.32 -25.82 7.08
N LYS A 498 0.57 -24.56 6.69
CA LYS A 498 1.88 -23.90 6.85
C LYS A 498 2.14 -23.37 8.27
N HIS A 499 1.09 -23.07 9.05
CA HIS A 499 1.21 -22.35 10.33
C HIS A 499 0.62 -23.11 11.55
N GLY A 500 0.14 -24.34 11.38
CA GLY A 500 -0.49 -25.15 12.43
C GLY A 500 -2.00 -24.89 12.59
N PRO A 501 -2.75 -25.81 13.23
CA PRO A 501 -4.21 -25.75 13.28
C PRO A 501 -4.70 -24.59 14.15
N THR A 502 -5.59 -23.74 13.62
CA THR A 502 -6.41 -22.79 14.39
C THR A 502 -7.86 -22.78 13.89
N SER A 503 -8.80 -22.51 14.81
CA SER A 503 -10.24 -22.72 14.66
C SER A 503 -10.90 -21.73 13.69
N VAL A 504 -11.19 -22.15 12.47
CA VAL A 504 -12.07 -21.41 11.56
C VAL A 504 -13.51 -21.85 11.79
N LYS A 505 -14.38 -20.90 12.16
CA LYS A 505 -15.82 -21.12 12.30
C LYS A 505 -16.56 -20.01 11.52
N ASN A 506 -16.97 -20.35 10.30
CA ASN A 506 -17.99 -19.69 9.46
C ASN A 506 -17.55 -18.49 8.59
N LEU A 507 -17.55 -18.69 7.27
CA LEU A 507 -17.69 -17.63 6.26
C LEU A 507 -19.18 -17.46 5.96
N GLN A 508 -19.70 -16.23 6.00
CA GLN A 508 -21.03 -15.93 5.48
C GLN A 508 -20.88 -15.54 4.01
N LEU A 509 -21.59 -16.26 3.14
CA LEU A 509 -21.66 -15.99 1.70
C LEU A 509 -22.88 -15.12 1.42
#